data_AF-A0A1Q5JTR3-F1
#
_entry.id   AF-A0A1Q5JTR3-F1
#
_cell.length_a   1.000
_cell.length_b   1.000
_cell.length_c   1.000
_cell.angle_alpha   90.00
_cell.angle_beta   90.00
_cell.angle_gamma   90.00
#
_symmetry.space_group_name_H-M   'P 1'
#
loop_
_entity.id
_entity.type
_entity.pdbx_description
1 polymer ?
#
loop_
_entity_poly.entity_id
_entity_poly.type
_entity_poly.pdbx_seq_one_letter_code
_entity_poly.pdbx_strand_id
1 'polypeptide(L)'
;MTVHDTPGEFLDGYVRILAEAAATGRRLTREELSSRRELGARAAASGHSWRVLVREHLAASRTGWPAAAAPDSVLSVMQQALDAFADGYEHAQRLVVRQEEAARREFIDDLLHGRGDAGHLAARAERFGLRLSRAHAVAVAEGPAKYDETDRVPRQVQEALFGRFENRRILFTTKGGRMVCVAPGDQDDVLTHFAEQARAATGGGRVALGRPRPGAIGIGHSYEEALNALDVAARMGFDEPLLRAADLLVFPVLARDRQALVDLVRGTLSPLEQARGGARPLLDTLAAYFDTGCVAAETARRLSLSVRALTYRLARVHTLTGTDPTDPAHRYTLQTAVLGARLLDWPARPL
;
A
#
# COMPACT_ATOMS: atom_id res chain seq x y z
N MET A 1 -22.96 12.31 -26.86
CA MET A 1 -22.88 13.55 -27.67
C MET A 1 -22.55 14.69 -26.72
N THR A 2 -21.26 14.95 -26.50
CA THR A 2 -20.79 16.11 -25.75
C THR A 2 -20.82 17.32 -26.66
N VAL A 3 -21.54 18.35 -26.25
CA VAL A 3 -21.46 19.68 -26.86
C VAL A 3 -20.01 20.14 -26.65
N HIS A 4 -19.18 20.04 -27.69
CA HIS A 4 -17.86 20.65 -27.65
C HIS A 4 -18.07 22.16 -27.75
N ASP A 5 -17.92 22.85 -26.62
CA ASP A 5 -17.83 24.31 -26.62
C ASP A 5 -16.78 24.75 -27.65
N THR A 6 -17.18 25.69 -28.51
CA THR A 6 -16.38 26.19 -29.60
C THR A 6 -15.10 26.82 -29.01
N PRO A 7 -13.89 26.43 -29.44
CA PRO A 7 -12.63 26.96 -28.89
C PRO A 7 -12.52 28.49 -28.84
N GLY A 8 -13.34 29.21 -29.63
CA GLY A 8 -13.42 30.66 -29.66
C GLY A 8 -13.89 31.32 -28.35
N GLU A 9 -14.61 30.64 -27.46
CA GLU A 9 -14.99 31.24 -26.18
C GLU A 9 -13.77 31.52 -25.27
N PHE A 10 -12.68 30.75 -25.43
CA PHE A 10 -11.45 30.93 -24.66
C PHE A 10 -10.57 32.06 -25.19
N LEU A 11 -10.97 32.70 -26.29
CA LEU A 11 -10.35 33.90 -26.83
C LEU A 11 -11.05 35.18 -26.37
N ASP A 12 -12.08 35.08 -25.52
CA ASP A 12 -12.87 36.24 -25.12
C ASP A 12 -11.98 37.36 -24.55
N GLY A 13 -12.15 38.58 -25.04
CA GLY A 13 -11.32 39.74 -24.72
C GLY A 13 -9.87 39.72 -25.21
N TYR A 14 -9.35 38.63 -25.78
CA TYR A 14 -7.94 38.48 -26.16
C TYR A 14 -7.51 39.51 -27.22
N VAL A 15 -8.26 39.60 -28.32
CA VAL A 15 -7.95 40.50 -29.43
C VAL A 15 -7.99 41.97 -29.01
N ARG A 16 -8.95 42.33 -28.13
CA ARG A 16 -9.07 43.68 -27.58
C ARG A 16 -7.85 44.04 -26.72
N ILE A 17 -7.47 43.14 -25.80
CA ILE A 17 -6.28 43.29 -24.95
C ILE A 17 -5.01 43.43 -25.81
N LEU A 18 -4.88 42.60 -26.85
CA LEU A 18 -3.76 42.65 -27.79
C LEU A 18 -3.66 44.02 -28.47
N ALA A 19 -4.78 44.55 -28.98
CA ALA A 19 -4.81 45.85 -29.65
C ALA A 19 -4.49 47.02 -28.69
N GLU A 20 -5.13 47.06 -27.51
CA GLU A 20 -4.96 48.16 -26.55
C GLU A 20 -3.57 48.21 -25.92
N ALA A 21 -3.05 47.05 -25.49
CA ALA A 21 -1.75 46.99 -24.84
C ALA A 21 -0.59 47.15 -25.82
N ALA A 22 -0.71 46.61 -27.04
CA ALA A 22 0.33 46.75 -28.05
C ALA A 22 0.40 48.17 -28.65
N ALA A 23 -0.74 48.87 -28.78
CA ALA A 23 -0.75 50.27 -29.22
C ALA A 23 -0.03 51.21 -28.24
N THR A 24 0.00 50.87 -26.96
CA THR A 24 0.58 51.70 -25.89
C THR A 24 1.95 51.21 -25.42
N GLY A 25 2.41 50.03 -25.86
CA GLY A 25 3.66 49.43 -25.39
C GLY A 25 3.63 48.99 -23.91
N ARG A 26 2.46 48.98 -23.28
CA ARG A 26 2.33 48.67 -21.84
C ARG A 26 2.33 47.17 -21.60
N ARG A 27 2.65 46.78 -20.36
CA ARG A 27 2.42 45.42 -19.86
C ARG A 27 0.93 45.19 -19.58
N LEU A 28 0.53 43.92 -19.58
CA LEU A 28 -0.81 43.54 -19.17
C LEU A 28 -1.04 43.86 -17.70
N THR A 29 -2.26 44.32 -17.40
CA THR A 29 -2.67 44.59 -16.02
C THR A 29 -2.88 43.27 -15.27
N ARG A 30 -2.93 43.34 -13.93
CA ARG A 30 -3.24 42.15 -13.11
C ARG A 30 -4.60 41.53 -13.46
N GLU A 31 -5.58 42.37 -13.79
CA GLU A 31 -6.93 41.93 -14.17
C GLU A 31 -6.93 41.24 -15.54
N GLU A 32 -6.22 41.78 -16.53
CA GLU A 32 -6.07 41.15 -17.84
C GLU A 32 -5.39 39.78 -17.71
N LEU A 33 -4.31 39.70 -16.92
CA LEU A 33 -3.62 38.43 -16.64
C LEU A 33 -4.52 37.45 -15.87
N SER A 34 -5.33 37.90 -14.91
CA SER A 34 -6.30 37.04 -14.19
C SER A 34 -7.33 36.47 -15.14
N SER A 35 -7.89 37.31 -16.02
CA SER A 35 -8.87 36.85 -17.01
C SER A 35 -8.29 35.78 -17.94
N ARG A 36 -7.01 35.89 -18.33
CA ARG A 36 -6.34 34.86 -19.13
C ARG A 36 -6.18 33.55 -18.36
N ARG A 37 -5.78 33.62 -17.09
CA ARG A 37 -5.68 32.43 -16.21
C ARG A 37 -7.03 31.73 -16.05
N GLU A 38 -8.10 32.49 -15.83
CA GLU A 38 -9.46 31.95 -15.66
C GLU A 38 -9.96 31.23 -16.92
N LEU A 39 -9.74 31.82 -18.10
CA LEU A 39 -10.07 31.16 -19.37
C LEU A 39 -9.22 29.91 -19.61
N GLY A 40 -7.93 29.95 -19.25
CA GLY A 40 -7.05 28.78 -19.31
C GLY A 40 -7.53 27.64 -18.41
N ALA A 41 -7.94 27.96 -17.18
CA ALA A 41 -8.47 27.00 -16.23
C ALA A 41 -9.81 26.39 -16.71
N ARG A 42 -10.71 27.21 -17.27
CA ARG A 42 -11.96 26.72 -17.87
C ARG A 42 -11.70 25.80 -19.06
N ALA A 43 -10.75 26.15 -19.93
CA ALA A 43 -10.42 25.33 -21.09
C ALA A 43 -9.87 23.96 -20.70
N ALA A 44 -9.05 23.88 -19.64
CA ALA A 44 -8.60 22.62 -19.07
C ALA A 44 -9.77 21.80 -18.50
N ALA A 45 -10.68 22.43 -17.76
CA ALA A 45 -11.86 21.77 -17.19
C ALA A 45 -12.82 21.23 -18.27
N SER A 46 -12.90 21.88 -19.43
CA SER A 46 -13.68 21.44 -20.59
C SER A 46 -12.97 20.36 -21.44
N GLY A 47 -11.74 19.96 -21.08
CA GLY A 47 -10.99 18.89 -21.74
C GLY A 47 -10.39 19.26 -23.10
N HIS A 48 -10.27 20.55 -23.42
CA HIS A 48 -9.70 20.99 -24.68
C HIS A 48 -8.18 20.75 -24.72
N SER A 49 -7.67 20.27 -25.85
CA SER A 49 -6.24 20.07 -26.03
C SER A 49 -5.49 21.41 -26.02
N TRP A 50 -4.44 21.52 -25.19
CA TRP A 50 -3.49 22.64 -25.19
C TRP A 50 -3.04 23.03 -26.61
N ARG A 51 -2.73 22.03 -27.45
CA ARG A 51 -2.28 22.25 -28.82
C ARG A 51 -3.33 22.96 -29.69
N VAL A 52 -4.61 22.66 -29.48
CA VAL A 52 -5.71 23.32 -30.19
C VAL A 52 -5.82 24.77 -29.72
N LEU A 53 -5.82 25.00 -28.40
CA LEU A 53 -5.97 26.34 -27.81
C LEU A 53 -4.85 27.30 -28.23
N VAL A 54 -3.60 26.84 -28.27
CA VAL A 54 -2.45 27.64 -28.75
C VAL A 54 -2.62 28.02 -30.22
N ARG A 55 -3.08 27.09 -31.06
CA ARG A 55 -3.30 27.35 -32.49
C ARG A 55 -4.38 28.41 -32.70
N GLU A 56 -5.45 28.38 -31.91
CA GLU A 56 -6.52 29.38 -31.95
C GLU A 56 -6.03 30.76 -31.52
N HIS A 57 -5.24 30.85 -30.44
CA HIS A 57 -4.65 32.12 -30.01
C HIS A 57 -3.74 32.70 -31.10
N LEU A 58 -2.89 31.88 -31.72
CA LEU A 58 -2.03 32.29 -32.84
C LEU A 58 -2.84 32.76 -34.06
N ALA A 59 -3.92 32.06 -34.39
CA ALA A 59 -4.79 32.46 -35.50
C ALA A 59 -5.45 33.81 -35.20
N ALA A 60 -5.96 34.02 -33.98
CA ALA A 60 -6.56 35.26 -33.54
C ALA A 60 -5.56 36.44 -33.54
N SER A 61 -4.31 36.22 -33.13
CA SER A 61 -3.27 37.26 -33.21
C SER A 61 -2.96 37.66 -34.65
N ARG A 62 -2.95 36.70 -35.59
CA ARG A 62 -2.71 36.98 -37.02
C ARG A 62 -3.84 37.78 -37.64
N THR A 63 -5.09 37.44 -37.33
CA THR A 63 -6.27 38.15 -37.87
C THR A 63 -6.47 39.52 -37.22
N GLY A 64 -6.16 39.64 -35.93
CA GLY A 64 -6.34 40.87 -35.14
C GLY A 64 -5.07 41.70 -34.99
N TRP A 65 -4.09 41.54 -35.89
CA TRP A 65 -2.78 42.19 -35.76
C TRP A 65 -2.91 43.72 -35.81
N PRO A 66 -2.53 44.47 -34.75
CA PRO A 66 -2.67 45.92 -34.73
C PRO A 66 -1.59 46.58 -35.61
N ALA A 67 -1.98 47.02 -36.81
CA ALA A 67 -1.07 47.59 -37.81
C ALA A 67 -0.26 48.81 -37.33
N ALA A 68 -0.78 49.57 -36.37
CA ALA A 68 -0.12 50.74 -35.81
C ALA A 68 0.89 50.44 -34.69
N ALA A 69 0.95 49.20 -34.18
CA ALA A 69 1.82 48.80 -33.09
C ALA A 69 3.16 48.26 -33.59
N ALA A 70 4.22 48.47 -32.81
CA ALA A 70 5.52 47.85 -33.09
C ALA A 70 5.42 46.31 -32.95
N PRO A 71 6.00 45.52 -33.87
CA PRO A 71 5.95 44.05 -33.81
C PRO A 71 6.42 43.48 -32.46
N ASP A 72 7.48 44.04 -31.88
CA ASP A 72 8.00 43.61 -30.58
C ASP A 72 6.99 43.82 -29.44
N SER A 73 6.18 44.89 -29.52
CA SER A 73 5.13 45.15 -28.54
C SER A 73 3.99 44.13 -28.66
N VAL A 74 3.57 43.80 -29.88
CA VAL A 74 2.55 42.77 -30.14
C VAL A 74 3.02 41.42 -29.62
N LEU A 75 4.27 41.03 -29.92
CA LEU A 75 4.86 39.78 -29.45
C LEU A 75 4.96 39.73 -27.92
N SER A 76 5.35 40.83 -27.29
CA SER A 76 5.44 40.91 -25.82
C SER A 76 4.07 40.74 -25.14
N VAL A 77 3.03 41.36 -25.69
CA VAL A 77 1.66 41.24 -25.16
C VAL A 77 1.11 39.84 -25.40
N MET A 78 1.33 39.27 -26.59
CA MET A 78 0.95 37.90 -26.91
C MET A 78 1.62 36.89 -25.97
N GLN A 79 2.93 37.06 -25.69
CA GLN A 79 3.65 36.21 -24.75
C GLN A 79 3.05 36.30 -23.34
N GLN A 80 2.83 37.52 -22.81
CA GLN A 80 2.22 37.69 -21.49
C GLN A 80 0.82 37.06 -21.39
N ALA A 81 0.01 37.19 -22.44
CA ALA A 81 -1.33 36.62 -22.48
C ALA A 81 -1.31 35.09 -22.55
N LEU A 82 -0.43 34.51 -23.38
CA LEU A 82 -0.28 33.06 -23.51
C LEU A 82 0.34 32.43 -22.27
N ASP A 83 1.33 33.07 -21.64
CA ASP A 83 1.94 32.61 -20.39
C ASP A 83 0.88 32.59 -19.27
N ALA A 84 0.09 33.65 -19.13
CA ALA A 84 -0.99 33.68 -18.15
C ALA A 84 -2.09 32.65 -18.45
N PHE A 85 -2.43 32.42 -19.71
CA PHE A 85 -3.39 31.38 -20.10
C PHE A 85 -2.83 29.97 -19.81
N ALA A 86 -1.55 29.72 -20.12
CA ALA A 86 -0.85 28.47 -19.82
C ALA A 86 -0.80 28.19 -18.31
N ASP A 87 -0.46 29.20 -17.50
CA ASP A 87 -0.45 29.11 -16.03
C ASP A 87 -1.79 28.59 -15.50
N GLY A 88 -2.89 29.19 -15.96
CA GLY A 88 -4.24 28.81 -15.55
C GLY A 88 -4.61 27.39 -15.99
N TYR A 89 -4.29 27.05 -17.24
CA TYR A 89 -4.54 25.73 -17.81
C TYR A 89 -3.76 24.64 -17.06
N GLU A 90 -2.45 24.82 -16.87
CA GLU A 90 -1.60 23.86 -16.16
C GLU A 90 -2.00 23.72 -14.69
N HIS A 91 -2.33 24.82 -14.01
CA HIS A 91 -2.77 24.78 -12.63
C HIS A 91 -4.06 23.96 -12.47
N ALA A 92 -5.07 24.23 -13.32
CA ALA A 92 -6.31 23.46 -13.34
C ALA A 92 -6.07 21.98 -13.65
N GLN A 93 -5.23 21.66 -14.64
CA GLN A 93 -4.89 20.28 -14.97
C GLN A 93 -4.21 19.56 -13.79
N ARG A 94 -3.26 20.23 -13.11
CA ARG A 94 -2.61 19.68 -11.91
C ARG A 94 -3.60 19.47 -10.77
N LEU A 95 -4.58 20.35 -10.59
CA LEU A 95 -5.63 20.17 -9.58
C LEU A 95 -6.49 18.94 -9.89
N VAL A 96 -6.90 18.74 -11.13
CA VAL A 96 -7.67 17.54 -11.55
C VAL A 96 -6.90 16.26 -11.27
N VAL A 97 -5.62 16.20 -11.67
CA VAL A 97 -4.75 15.04 -11.41
C VAL A 97 -4.64 14.77 -9.91
N ARG A 98 -4.38 15.81 -9.10
CA ARG A 98 -4.29 15.66 -7.63
C ARG A 98 -5.60 15.21 -7.00
N GLN A 99 -6.74 15.72 -7.47
CA GLN A 99 -8.06 15.29 -6.99
C GLN A 99 -8.34 13.84 -7.35
N GLU A 100 -8.00 13.42 -8.56
CA GLU A 100 -8.15 12.02 -8.99
C GLU A 100 -7.24 11.09 -8.19
N GLU A 101 -5.99 11.46 -7.97
CA GLU A 101 -5.08 10.72 -7.10
C GLU A 101 -5.59 10.66 -5.64
N ALA A 102 -6.10 11.78 -5.11
CA ALA A 102 -6.67 11.82 -3.76
C ALA A 102 -7.90 10.91 -3.64
N ALA A 103 -8.81 10.99 -4.61
CA ALA A 103 -10.01 10.13 -4.67
C ALA A 103 -9.64 8.65 -4.83
N ARG A 104 -8.54 8.35 -5.55
CA ARG A 104 -7.99 6.98 -5.65
C ARG A 104 -7.44 6.52 -4.31
N ARG A 105 -6.60 7.33 -3.65
CA ARG A 105 -6.02 6.97 -2.34
C ARG A 105 -7.10 6.74 -1.27
N GLU A 106 -8.11 7.60 -1.23
CA GLU A 106 -9.26 7.45 -0.35
C GLU A 106 -10.02 6.15 -0.66
N PHE A 107 -10.28 5.85 -1.93
CA PHE A 107 -10.97 4.63 -2.33
C PHE A 107 -10.22 3.37 -1.88
N ILE A 108 -8.90 3.37 -2.05
CA ILE A 108 -8.04 2.27 -1.63
C ILE A 108 -8.07 2.14 -0.10
N ASP A 109 -8.02 3.24 0.64
CA ASP A 109 -8.09 3.20 2.10
C ASP A 109 -9.42 2.63 2.58
N ASP A 110 -10.53 3.08 1.98
CA ASP A 110 -11.87 2.57 2.25
C ASP A 110 -11.95 1.06 1.96
N LEU A 111 -11.41 0.64 0.81
CA LEU A 111 -11.42 -0.75 0.35
C LEU A 111 -10.60 -1.67 1.26
N LEU A 112 -9.39 -1.26 1.64
CA LEU A 112 -8.49 -2.06 2.47
C LEU A 112 -8.95 -2.17 3.93
N HIS A 113 -9.71 -1.19 4.44
CA HIS A 113 -10.26 -1.24 5.80
C HIS A 113 -11.74 -1.62 5.83
N GLY A 114 -12.34 -1.97 4.69
CA GLY A 114 -13.75 -2.33 4.58
C GLY A 114 -14.70 -1.21 5.03
N ARG A 115 -14.33 0.06 4.84
CA ARG A 115 -15.14 1.23 5.19
C ARG A 115 -16.01 1.66 4.02
N GLY A 116 -17.20 2.17 4.33
CA GLY A 116 -18.10 2.79 3.35
C GLY A 116 -19.24 1.88 2.88
N ASP A 117 -20.21 2.50 2.19
CA ASP A 117 -21.35 1.81 1.60
C ASP A 117 -20.96 0.97 0.38
N ALA A 118 -21.51 -0.24 0.28
CA ALA A 118 -21.17 -1.19 -0.77
C ALA A 118 -21.51 -0.68 -2.18
N GLY A 119 -22.60 0.08 -2.33
CA GLY A 119 -22.99 0.69 -3.60
C GLY A 119 -22.01 1.79 -4.03
N HIS A 120 -21.60 2.63 -3.09
CA HIS A 120 -20.61 3.68 -3.35
C HIS A 120 -19.23 3.11 -3.72
N LEU A 121 -18.78 2.06 -3.01
CA LEU A 121 -17.54 1.36 -3.33
C LEU A 121 -17.59 0.68 -4.70
N ALA A 122 -18.72 0.08 -5.08
CA ALA A 122 -18.89 -0.55 -6.39
C ALA A 122 -18.79 0.46 -7.54
N ALA A 123 -19.42 1.63 -7.41
CA ALA A 123 -19.35 2.69 -8.42
C ALA A 123 -17.92 3.22 -8.61
N ARG A 124 -17.15 3.38 -7.53
CA ARG A 124 -15.73 3.79 -7.59
C ARG A 124 -14.83 2.68 -8.12
N ALA A 125 -15.11 1.42 -7.78
CA ALA A 125 -14.29 0.29 -8.20
C ALA A 125 -14.23 0.14 -9.72
N GLU A 126 -15.34 0.33 -10.43
CA GLU A 126 -15.35 0.27 -11.88
C GLU A 126 -14.45 1.32 -12.52
N ARG A 127 -14.46 2.56 -11.99
CA ARG A 127 -13.56 3.65 -12.43
C ARG A 127 -12.08 3.28 -12.28
N PHE A 128 -11.73 2.53 -11.25
CA PHE A 128 -10.36 2.06 -11.00
C PHE A 128 -10.09 0.65 -11.52
N GLY A 129 -10.98 0.11 -12.35
CA GLY A 129 -10.79 -1.16 -13.04
C GLY A 129 -11.12 -2.40 -12.23
N LEU A 130 -11.56 -2.33 -10.97
CA LEU A 130 -11.90 -3.48 -10.14
C LEU A 130 -13.35 -3.96 -10.37
N ARG A 131 -13.62 -5.28 -10.27
CA ARG A 131 -14.99 -5.85 -10.30
C ARG A 131 -15.33 -6.51 -8.98
N LEU A 132 -15.88 -5.77 -8.03
CA LEU A 132 -16.16 -6.26 -6.67
C LEU A 132 -17.09 -7.48 -6.60
N SER A 133 -17.81 -7.82 -7.67
CA SER A 133 -18.59 -9.06 -7.78
C SER A 133 -17.74 -10.34 -7.77
N ARG A 134 -16.42 -10.24 -7.99
CA ARG A 134 -15.48 -11.36 -7.98
C ARG A 134 -14.74 -11.46 -6.64
N ALA A 135 -14.18 -12.64 -6.38
CA ALA A 135 -13.19 -12.80 -5.34
C ALA A 135 -11.88 -12.12 -5.73
N HIS A 136 -11.22 -11.49 -4.76
CA HIS A 136 -9.91 -10.88 -4.90
C HIS A 136 -9.00 -11.35 -3.77
N ALA A 137 -7.73 -11.41 -4.06
CA ALA A 137 -6.68 -11.64 -3.07
C ALA A 137 -5.75 -10.43 -3.04
N VAL A 138 -5.17 -10.20 -1.87
CA VAL A 138 -4.27 -9.08 -1.59
C VAL A 138 -2.90 -9.63 -1.21
N ALA A 139 -1.87 -9.15 -1.89
CA ALA A 139 -0.48 -9.37 -1.51
C ALA A 139 0.11 -8.10 -0.89
N VAL A 140 0.85 -8.27 0.20
CA VAL A 140 1.53 -7.19 0.91
C VAL A 140 3.01 -7.50 0.97
N ALA A 141 3.84 -6.60 0.45
CA ALA A 141 5.29 -6.71 0.49
C ALA A 141 5.88 -5.72 1.50
N GLU A 142 6.71 -6.24 2.40
CA GLU A 142 7.47 -5.51 3.41
C GLU A 142 8.97 -5.63 3.11
N GLY A 143 9.63 -4.50 2.87
CA GLY A 143 11.08 -4.45 2.71
C GLY A 143 11.80 -3.97 3.97
N PRO A 144 13.14 -3.81 3.90
CA PRO A 144 13.96 -3.39 5.04
C PRO A 144 13.71 -1.95 5.48
N ALA A 145 13.14 -1.12 4.60
CA ALA A 145 12.73 0.25 4.88
C ALA A 145 11.21 0.40 4.66
N LYS A 146 10.64 1.47 5.22
CA LYS A 146 9.29 1.90 4.86
C LYS A 146 9.35 2.65 3.54
N TYR A 147 8.41 2.34 2.65
CA TYR A 147 8.28 2.99 1.35
C TYR A 147 7.07 3.92 1.26
N ASP A 148 7.14 4.91 0.40
CA ASP A 148 6.03 5.74 -0.06
C ASP A 148 5.76 5.57 -1.58
N GLU A 149 4.74 6.26 -2.12
CA GLU A 149 4.38 6.17 -3.55
C GLU A 149 5.41 6.86 -4.47
N THR A 150 6.26 7.74 -3.92
CA THR A 150 7.25 8.53 -4.67
C THR A 150 8.61 7.84 -4.78
N ASP A 151 8.86 6.86 -3.92
CA ASP A 151 10.07 6.06 -3.89
C ASP A 151 10.31 5.26 -5.20
N ARG A 152 11.60 5.09 -5.52
CA ARG A 152 12.03 4.36 -6.72
C ARG A 152 11.60 2.89 -6.69
N VAL A 153 11.64 2.24 -5.52
CA VAL A 153 11.37 0.80 -5.37
C VAL A 153 9.91 0.47 -5.72
N PRO A 154 8.88 1.08 -5.11
CA PRO A 154 7.49 0.87 -5.51
C PRO A 154 7.23 1.23 -6.98
N ARG A 155 7.81 2.31 -7.50
CA ARG A 155 7.66 2.68 -8.93
C ARG A 155 8.19 1.58 -9.86
N GLN A 156 9.36 1.03 -9.58
CA GLN A 156 9.94 -0.08 -10.36
C GLN A 156 9.06 -1.33 -10.32
N VAL A 157 8.54 -1.70 -9.15
CA VAL A 157 7.65 -2.86 -9.00
C VAL A 157 6.34 -2.62 -9.74
N GLN A 158 5.79 -1.42 -9.66
CA GLN A 158 4.58 -1.01 -10.36
C GLN A 158 4.74 -1.11 -11.89
N GLU A 159 5.83 -0.57 -12.42
CA GLU A 159 6.15 -0.61 -13.86
C GLU A 159 6.29 -2.06 -14.36
N ALA A 160 7.00 -2.91 -13.63
CA ALA A 160 7.15 -4.33 -13.97
C ALA A 160 5.82 -5.08 -13.93
N LEU A 161 5.00 -4.83 -12.90
CA LEU A 161 3.69 -5.46 -12.73
C LEU A 161 2.73 -5.11 -13.87
N PHE A 162 2.60 -3.82 -14.18
CA PHE A 162 1.70 -3.36 -15.24
C PHE A 162 2.24 -3.66 -16.65
N GLY A 163 3.55 -3.68 -16.85
CA GLY A 163 4.15 -4.07 -18.13
C GLY A 163 3.94 -5.55 -18.49
N ARG A 164 3.82 -6.44 -17.50
CA ARG A 164 3.52 -7.87 -17.74
C ARG A 164 2.02 -8.14 -17.87
N PHE A 165 1.20 -7.46 -17.09
CA PHE A 165 -0.24 -7.74 -16.97
C PHE A 165 -1.09 -6.57 -17.47
N GLU A 166 -0.73 -6.03 -18.64
CA GLU A 166 -1.50 -5.00 -19.30
C GLU A 166 -2.98 -5.43 -19.42
N ASN A 167 -3.90 -4.50 -19.19
CA ASN A 167 -5.36 -4.71 -19.24
C ASN A 167 -5.96 -5.63 -18.17
N ARG A 168 -5.16 -6.14 -17.22
CA ARG A 168 -5.73 -6.84 -16.06
C ARG A 168 -6.23 -5.85 -15.01
N ARG A 169 -7.28 -6.28 -14.30
CA ARG A 169 -8.00 -5.51 -13.27
C ARG A 169 -7.24 -5.56 -11.93
N ILE A 170 -6.04 -5.00 -11.93
CA ILE A 170 -5.10 -5.05 -10.81
C ILE A 170 -4.96 -3.65 -10.22
N LEU A 171 -4.88 -3.58 -8.88
CA LEU A 171 -4.61 -2.35 -8.16
C LEU A 171 -3.27 -2.49 -7.43
N PHE A 172 -2.40 -1.50 -7.61
CA PHE A 172 -1.15 -1.36 -6.87
C PHE A 172 -1.16 -0.04 -6.10
N THR A 173 -0.60 -0.06 -4.88
CA THR A 173 -0.48 1.11 -4.00
C THR A 173 0.64 0.89 -2.97
N THR A 174 1.00 1.96 -2.26
CA THR A 174 1.81 1.87 -1.03
C THR A 174 0.95 2.25 0.18
N LYS A 175 0.99 1.47 1.27
CA LYS A 175 0.25 1.72 2.51
C LYS A 175 1.06 1.31 3.73
N GLY A 176 1.16 2.21 4.71
CA GLY A 176 1.84 1.92 5.99
C GLY A 176 3.34 1.58 5.84
N GLY A 177 4.00 2.06 4.79
CA GLY A 177 5.39 1.71 4.48
C GLY A 177 5.55 0.44 3.63
N ARG A 178 4.46 -0.20 3.20
CA ARG A 178 4.44 -1.49 2.50
C ARG A 178 3.80 -1.36 1.13
N MET A 179 4.26 -2.14 0.16
CA MET A 179 3.62 -2.21 -1.16
C MET A 179 2.45 -3.18 -1.08
N VAL A 180 1.32 -2.82 -1.69
CA VAL A 180 0.09 -3.62 -1.67
C VAL A 180 -0.40 -3.81 -3.10
N CYS A 181 -0.68 -5.06 -3.46
CA CYS A 181 -1.25 -5.45 -4.73
C CYS A 181 -2.58 -6.18 -4.51
N VAL A 182 -3.63 -5.74 -5.18
CA VAL A 182 -4.95 -6.40 -5.20
C VAL A 182 -5.18 -6.94 -6.59
N ALA A 183 -5.45 -8.24 -6.68
CA ALA A 183 -5.72 -8.92 -7.95
C ALA A 183 -6.95 -9.83 -7.83
N PRO A 184 -7.60 -10.19 -8.95
CA PRO A 184 -8.62 -11.23 -8.97
C PRO A 184 -8.10 -12.54 -8.36
N GLY A 185 -8.92 -13.19 -7.55
CA GLY A 185 -8.52 -14.36 -6.77
C GLY A 185 -8.20 -15.62 -7.59
N ASP A 186 -8.61 -15.64 -8.86
CA ASP A 186 -8.30 -16.66 -9.86
C ASP A 186 -6.97 -16.40 -10.59
N GLN A 187 -6.25 -15.34 -10.24
CA GLN A 187 -5.01 -14.89 -10.90
C GLN A 187 -3.82 -14.91 -9.94
N ASP A 188 -3.49 -16.09 -9.40
CA ASP A 188 -2.33 -16.29 -8.51
C ASP A 188 -0.99 -15.93 -9.19
N ASP A 189 -0.95 -15.98 -10.54
CA ASP A 189 0.19 -15.58 -11.35
C ASP A 189 0.56 -14.09 -11.15
N VAL A 190 -0.44 -13.22 -10.98
CA VAL A 190 -0.24 -11.79 -10.73
C VAL A 190 0.41 -11.57 -9.36
N LEU A 191 -0.13 -12.19 -8.32
CA LEU A 191 0.36 -12.00 -6.95
C LEU A 191 1.75 -12.61 -6.75
N THR A 192 2.00 -13.78 -7.37
CA THR A 192 3.32 -14.41 -7.37
C THR A 192 4.34 -13.53 -8.09
N HIS A 193 4.00 -12.98 -9.25
CA HIS A 193 4.89 -12.08 -9.96
C HIS A 193 5.14 -10.77 -9.19
N PHE A 194 4.11 -10.18 -8.58
CA PHE A 194 4.28 -9.05 -7.67
C PHE A 194 5.27 -9.38 -6.56
N ALA A 195 5.15 -10.56 -5.95
CA ALA A 195 6.05 -10.98 -4.90
C ALA A 195 7.51 -11.10 -5.38
N GLU A 196 7.74 -11.69 -6.55
CA GLU A 196 9.05 -11.77 -7.19
C GLU A 196 9.66 -10.38 -7.42
N GLN A 197 8.90 -9.45 -8.01
CA GLN A 197 9.36 -8.10 -8.31
C GLN A 197 9.65 -7.30 -7.04
N ALA A 198 8.76 -7.37 -6.06
CA ALA A 198 8.93 -6.68 -4.78
C ALA A 198 10.17 -7.19 -4.04
N ARG A 199 10.42 -8.50 -4.05
CA ARG A 199 11.63 -9.08 -3.44
C ARG A 199 12.90 -8.66 -4.15
N ALA A 200 12.90 -8.70 -5.48
CA ALA A 200 14.04 -8.29 -6.30
C ALA A 200 14.38 -6.81 -6.06
N ALA A 201 13.37 -5.93 -6.02
CA ALA A 201 13.56 -4.50 -5.84
C ALA A 201 13.95 -4.10 -4.40
N THR A 202 13.54 -4.88 -3.39
CA THR A 202 13.86 -4.61 -1.97
C THR A 202 15.16 -5.25 -1.50
N GLY A 203 15.72 -6.20 -2.25
CA GLY A 203 16.97 -6.88 -1.88
C GLY A 203 16.84 -7.83 -0.69
N GLY A 204 15.65 -8.37 -0.42
CA GLY A 204 15.42 -9.31 0.70
C GLY A 204 14.16 -9.09 1.53
N GLY A 205 13.19 -8.31 1.04
CA GLY A 205 11.89 -8.17 1.70
C GLY A 205 11.07 -9.46 1.74
N ARG A 206 10.04 -9.48 2.60
CA ARG A 206 9.05 -10.55 2.69
C ARG A 206 7.75 -10.12 2.01
N VAL A 207 7.03 -11.10 1.48
CA VAL A 207 5.72 -10.87 0.87
C VAL A 207 4.72 -11.86 1.44
N ALA A 208 3.54 -11.38 1.82
CA ALA A 208 2.45 -12.21 2.30
C ALA A 208 1.22 -12.10 1.40
N LEU A 209 0.58 -13.23 1.12
CA LEU A 209 -0.63 -13.33 0.32
C LEU A 209 -1.80 -13.69 1.23
N GLY A 210 -2.82 -12.84 1.25
CA GLY A 210 -4.12 -13.16 1.82
C GLY A 210 -4.91 -14.10 0.92
N ARG A 211 -5.96 -14.72 1.47
CA ARG A 211 -6.79 -15.63 0.69
C ARG A 211 -7.76 -14.88 -0.21
N PRO A 212 -8.15 -15.46 -1.36
CA PRO A 212 -9.24 -14.93 -2.17
C PRO A 212 -10.54 -14.78 -1.39
N ARG A 213 -11.11 -13.57 -1.38
CA ARG A 213 -12.40 -13.26 -0.73
C ARG A 213 -13.32 -12.45 -1.64
N PRO A 214 -14.64 -12.73 -1.65
CA PRO A 214 -15.60 -11.99 -2.46
C PRO A 214 -15.91 -10.61 -1.90
N GLY A 215 -16.21 -9.66 -2.78
CA GLY A 215 -16.73 -8.34 -2.37
C GLY A 215 -15.66 -7.38 -1.86
N ALA A 216 -16.09 -6.14 -1.59
CA ALA A 216 -15.24 -5.08 -1.06
C ALA A 216 -14.69 -5.43 0.34
N ILE A 217 -15.58 -5.89 1.23
CA ILE A 217 -15.23 -6.34 2.58
C ILE A 217 -14.22 -7.51 2.51
N GLY A 218 -14.37 -8.39 1.53
CA GLY A 218 -13.43 -9.49 1.31
C GLY A 218 -12.01 -9.02 1.02
N ILE A 219 -11.84 -7.96 0.23
CA ILE A 219 -10.52 -7.37 -0.03
C ILE A 219 -9.86 -6.91 1.26
N GLY A 220 -10.61 -6.21 2.13
CA GLY A 220 -10.12 -5.82 3.45
C GLY A 220 -9.70 -7.02 4.31
N HIS A 221 -10.51 -8.08 4.36
CA HIS A 221 -10.13 -9.31 5.07
C HIS A 221 -8.88 -9.99 4.49
N SER A 222 -8.75 -10.05 3.16
CA SER A 222 -7.55 -10.59 2.53
C SER A 222 -6.32 -9.72 2.85
N TYR A 223 -6.48 -8.40 2.92
CA TYR A 223 -5.40 -7.50 3.32
C TYR A 223 -4.98 -7.74 4.77
N GLU A 224 -5.93 -7.82 5.71
CA GLU A 224 -5.67 -8.15 7.11
C GLU A 224 -5.00 -9.53 7.27
N GLU A 225 -5.43 -10.54 6.51
CA GLU A 225 -4.81 -11.86 6.50
C GLU A 225 -3.33 -11.80 6.08
N ALA A 226 -2.99 -11.00 5.06
CA ALA A 226 -1.61 -10.79 4.64
C ALA A 226 -0.77 -10.06 5.70
N LEU A 227 -1.33 -9.01 6.34
CA LEU A 227 -0.65 -8.32 7.44
C LEU A 227 -0.40 -9.23 8.64
N ASN A 228 -1.40 -10.05 9.01
CA ASN A 228 -1.28 -11.02 10.09
C ASN A 228 -0.23 -12.08 9.77
N ALA A 229 -0.13 -12.54 8.54
CA ALA A 229 0.92 -13.47 8.12
C ALA A 229 2.33 -12.88 8.29
N LEU A 230 2.54 -11.59 7.95
CA LEU A 230 3.82 -10.90 8.20
C LEU A 230 4.14 -10.78 9.69
N ASP A 231 3.16 -10.41 10.52
CA ASP A 231 3.33 -10.29 11.98
C ASP A 231 3.63 -11.66 12.64
N VAL A 232 2.90 -12.70 12.24
CA VAL A 232 3.16 -14.08 12.66
C VAL A 232 4.57 -14.51 12.27
N ALA A 233 4.98 -14.27 11.01
CA ALA A 233 6.32 -14.63 10.57
C ALA A 233 7.42 -13.93 11.39
N ALA A 234 7.23 -12.65 11.71
CA ALA A 234 8.16 -11.91 12.56
C ALA A 234 8.25 -12.49 13.98
N ARG A 235 7.12 -12.81 14.62
CA ARG A 235 7.09 -13.38 15.99
C ARG A 235 7.55 -14.83 16.06
N MET A 236 7.29 -15.59 15.00
CA MET A 236 7.63 -16.99 14.88
C MET A 236 9.01 -17.24 14.27
N GLY A 237 9.72 -16.19 13.84
CA GLY A 237 11.05 -16.32 13.24
C GLY A 237 11.02 -17.13 11.95
N PHE A 238 9.97 -16.95 11.15
CA PHE A 238 9.84 -17.55 9.82
C PHE A 238 10.66 -16.75 8.82
N ASP A 239 11.57 -17.45 8.14
CA ASP A 239 12.49 -16.89 7.15
C ASP A 239 11.97 -17.06 5.71
N GLU A 240 10.80 -17.68 5.55
CA GLU A 240 10.15 -17.84 4.27
C GLU A 240 9.89 -16.47 3.63
N PRO A 241 10.40 -16.24 2.41
CA PRO A 241 10.26 -14.94 1.78
C PRO A 241 8.86 -14.69 1.22
N LEU A 242 8.10 -15.76 0.99
CA LEU A 242 6.74 -15.73 0.49
C LEU A 242 5.85 -16.51 1.46
N LEU A 243 4.95 -15.80 2.11
CA LEU A 243 4.02 -16.34 3.09
C LEU A 243 2.63 -16.41 2.46
N ARG A 244 1.93 -17.52 2.61
CA ARG A 244 0.51 -17.60 2.27
C ARG A 244 -0.29 -17.69 3.57
N ALA A 245 -1.25 -16.80 3.74
CA ALA A 245 -2.09 -16.78 4.95
C ALA A 245 -2.86 -18.10 5.14
N ALA A 246 -3.15 -18.80 4.04
CA ALA A 246 -3.75 -20.14 4.06
C ALA A 246 -2.92 -21.18 4.83
N ASP A 247 -1.60 -21.03 4.86
CA ASP A 247 -0.68 -21.96 5.52
C ASP A 247 -0.52 -21.64 7.02
N LEU A 248 -0.99 -20.46 7.44
CA LEU A 248 -0.81 -19.91 8.79
C LEU A 248 -2.12 -19.80 9.58
N LEU A 249 -3.19 -20.49 9.16
CA LEU A 249 -4.53 -20.34 9.73
C LEU A 249 -4.65 -20.76 11.20
N VAL A 250 -3.74 -21.59 11.70
CA VAL A 250 -3.72 -21.97 13.11
C VAL A 250 -3.45 -20.76 14.03
N PHE A 251 -2.62 -19.80 13.61
CA PHE A 251 -2.24 -18.66 14.45
C PHE A 251 -3.40 -17.69 14.69
N PRO A 252 -4.18 -17.26 13.69
CA PRO A 252 -5.40 -16.48 13.91
C PRO A 252 -6.44 -17.22 14.78
N VAL A 253 -6.52 -18.54 14.69
CA VAL A 253 -7.41 -19.34 15.56
C VAL A 253 -6.96 -19.25 17.01
N LEU A 254 -5.67 -19.46 17.28
CA LEU A 254 -5.09 -19.34 18.62
C LEU A 254 -5.21 -17.92 19.19
N ALA A 255 -5.04 -16.91 18.35
CA ALA A 255 -5.10 -15.50 18.75
C ALA A 255 -6.52 -14.94 18.85
N ARG A 256 -7.56 -15.71 18.50
CA ARG A 256 -8.95 -15.22 18.44
C ARG A 256 -9.48 -14.80 19.80
N ASP A 257 -9.18 -15.57 20.82
CA ASP A 257 -9.46 -15.23 22.22
C ASP A 257 -8.15 -14.91 22.94
N ARG A 258 -7.77 -13.63 22.86
CA ARG A 258 -6.54 -13.14 23.48
C ARG A 258 -6.52 -13.38 24.99
N GLN A 259 -7.66 -13.26 25.66
CA GLN A 259 -7.73 -13.43 27.12
C GLN A 259 -7.50 -14.90 27.49
N ALA A 260 -8.18 -15.82 26.80
CA ALA A 260 -7.94 -17.25 27.00
C ALA A 260 -6.49 -17.65 26.70
N LEU A 261 -5.87 -17.06 25.66
CA LEU A 261 -4.46 -17.30 25.35
C LEU A 261 -3.54 -16.79 26.46
N VAL A 262 -3.80 -15.59 27.00
CA VAL A 262 -3.08 -15.03 28.16
C VAL A 262 -3.22 -15.93 29.39
N ASP A 263 -4.43 -16.39 29.70
CA ASP A 263 -4.70 -17.25 30.84
C ASP A 263 -4.02 -18.62 30.69
N LEU A 264 -4.00 -19.19 29.48
CA LEU A 264 -3.24 -20.41 29.17
C LEU A 264 -1.73 -20.22 29.41
N VAL A 265 -1.16 -19.13 28.87
CA VAL A 265 0.28 -18.84 29.04
C VAL A 265 0.61 -18.61 30.51
N ARG A 266 -0.20 -17.82 31.23
CA ARG A 266 0.02 -17.52 32.65
C ARG A 266 -0.11 -18.78 33.50
N GLY A 267 -1.15 -19.58 33.30
CA GLY A 267 -1.39 -20.81 34.05
C GLY A 267 -0.32 -21.88 33.81
N THR A 268 0.25 -21.95 32.61
CA THR A 268 1.17 -23.03 32.22
C THR A 268 2.64 -22.63 32.37
N LEU A 269 3.00 -21.38 32.03
CA LEU A 269 4.39 -20.95 31.84
C LEU A 269 4.89 -19.94 32.87
N SER A 270 4.04 -19.21 33.60
CA SER A 270 4.51 -18.28 34.65
C SER A 270 5.41 -18.94 35.72
N PRO A 271 5.23 -20.22 36.12
CA PRO A 271 6.19 -20.85 37.04
C PRO A 271 7.64 -20.89 36.53
N LEU A 272 7.86 -20.79 35.22
CA LEU A 272 9.21 -20.69 34.64
C LEU A 272 9.93 -19.39 35.03
N GLU A 273 9.22 -18.35 35.45
CA GLU A 273 9.83 -17.10 35.95
C GLU A 273 10.69 -17.34 37.20
N GLN A 274 10.40 -18.40 37.97
CA GLN A 274 11.16 -18.82 39.14
C GLN A 274 12.50 -19.51 38.78
N ALA A 275 12.74 -19.79 37.50
CA ALA A 275 14.00 -20.35 37.05
C ALA A 275 15.14 -19.34 37.19
N ARG A 276 16.35 -19.83 37.45
CA ARG A 276 17.54 -18.98 37.47
C ARG A 276 17.77 -18.42 36.06
N GLY A 277 17.75 -17.09 35.94
CA GLY A 277 17.81 -16.39 34.64
C GLY A 277 16.45 -16.10 34.02
N GLY A 278 15.35 -16.29 34.77
CA GLY A 278 13.98 -16.04 34.33
C GLY A 278 13.44 -17.12 33.39
N ALA A 279 12.25 -16.89 32.83
CA ALA A 279 11.57 -17.88 32.00
C ALA A 279 12.22 -18.12 30.63
N ARG A 280 12.92 -17.12 30.07
CA ARG A 280 13.41 -17.12 28.68
C ARG A 280 14.24 -18.37 28.32
N PRO A 281 15.27 -18.79 29.07
CA PRO A 281 16.10 -19.93 28.65
C PRO A 281 15.34 -21.26 28.58
N LEU A 282 14.36 -21.46 29.47
CA LEU A 282 13.52 -22.66 29.47
C LEU A 282 12.45 -22.58 28.38
N LEU A 283 11.90 -21.39 28.12
CA LEU A 283 10.99 -21.16 27.00
C LEU A 283 11.66 -21.42 25.65
N ASP A 284 12.88 -20.91 25.44
CA ASP A 284 13.66 -21.16 24.23
C ASP A 284 13.99 -22.65 24.07
N THR A 285 14.23 -23.34 25.20
CA THR A 285 14.45 -24.79 25.22
C THR A 285 13.20 -25.55 24.77
N LEU A 286 12.02 -25.19 25.27
CA LEU A 286 10.76 -25.80 24.87
C LEU A 286 10.42 -25.52 23.41
N ALA A 287 10.60 -24.28 22.95
CA ALA A 287 10.37 -23.91 21.56
C ALA A 287 11.24 -24.74 20.61
N ALA A 288 12.55 -24.81 20.85
CA ALA A 288 13.45 -25.64 20.05
C ALA A 288 13.12 -27.14 20.15
N TYR A 289 12.70 -27.61 21.33
CA TYR A 289 12.31 -29.00 21.54
C TYR A 289 11.10 -29.38 20.69
N PHE A 290 10.07 -28.54 20.67
CA PHE A 290 8.88 -28.77 19.86
C PHE A 290 9.15 -28.60 18.36
N ASP A 291 9.92 -27.59 17.95
CA ASP A 291 10.27 -27.35 16.54
C ASP A 291 11.08 -28.50 15.93
N THR A 292 11.83 -29.25 16.75
CA THR A 292 12.63 -30.40 16.31
C THR A 292 11.88 -31.73 16.46
N GLY A 293 10.55 -31.69 16.59
CA GLY A 293 9.71 -32.89 16.69
C GLY A 293 9.90 -33.66 18.00
N CYS A 294 10.29 -32.96 19.07
CA CYS A 294 10.58 -33.53 20.39
C CYS A 294 11.81 -34.48 20.40
N VAL A 295 12.74 -34.32 19.45
CA VAL A 295 13.96 -35.13 19.36
C VAL A 295 15.10 -34.47 20.16
N ALA A 296 15.36 -34.97 21.37
CA ALA A 296 16.33 -34.38 22.30
C ALA A 296 17.74 -34.20 21.72
N ALA A 297 18.24 -35.15 20.93
CA ALA A 297 19.57 -35.04 20.31
C ALA A 297 19.65 -33.91 19.27
N GLU A 298 18.58 -33.71 18.49
CA GLU A 298 18.49 -32.62 17.51
C GLU A 298 18.34 -31.27 18.21
N THR A 299 17.46 -31.19 19.22
CA THR A 299 17.28 -29.97 20.02
C THR A 299 18.57 -29.53 20.69
N ALA A 300 19.31 -30.47 21.30
CA ALA A 300 20.57 -30.18 21.98
C ALA A 300 21.60 -29.61 20.99
N ARG A 301 21.70 -30.18 19.80
CA ARG A 301 22.57 -29.68 18.73
C ARG A 301 22.18 -28.27 18.30
N ARG A 302 20.89 -28.01 18.06
CA ARG A 302 20.36 -26.70 17.66
C ARG A 302 20.63 -25.61 18.70
N LEU A 303 20.60 -25.97 19.98
CA LEU A 303 20.88 -25.06 21.10
C LEU A 303 22.35 -25.03 21.52
N SER A 304 23.25 -25.74 20.83
CA SER A 304 24.66 -25.91 21.22
C SER A 304 24.86 -26.40 22.65
N LEU A 305 24.03 -27.35 23.08
CA LEU A 305 24.04 -27.99 24.40
C LEU A 305 24.43 -29.47 24.28
N SER A 306 24.88 -30.06 25.39
CA SER A 306 24.90 -31.53 25.51
C SER A 306 23.47 -32.07 25.71
N VAL A 307 23.22 -33.30 25.27
CA VAL A 307 21.92 -33.97 25.50
C VAL A 307 21.57 -34.01 26.98
N ARG A 308 22.56 -34.26 27.86
CA ARG A 308 22.38 -34.23 29.33
C ARG A 308 21.90 -32.87 29.83
N ALA A 309 22.51 -31.78 29.34
CA ALA A 309 22.11 -30.43 29.72
C ALA A 309 20.69 -30.10 29.25
N LEU A 310 20.30 -30.56 28.05
CA LEU A 310 18.93 -30.42 27.57
C LEU A 310 17.94 -31.20 28.45
N THR A 311 18.20 -32.48 28.72
CA THR A 311 17.33 -33.32 29.56
C THR A 311 17.17 -32.71 30.95
N TYR A 312 18.25 -32.15 31.52
CA TYR A 312 18.17 -31.40 32.77
C TYR A 312 17.23 -30.19 32.68
N ARG A 313 17.29 -29.40 31.60
CA ARG A 313 16.38 -28.27 31.40
C ARG A 313 14.92 -28.71 31.25
N LEU A 314 14.64 -29.78 30.53
CA LEU A 314 13.29 -30.34 30.40
C LEU A 314 12.75 -30.86 31.75
N ALA A 315 13.58 -31.58 32.51
CA ALA A 315 13.23 -32.02 33.88
C ALA A 315 12.98 -30.82 34.81
N ARG A 316 13.73 -29.73 34.63
CA ARG A 316 13.52 -28.49 35.37
C ARG A 316 12.18 -27.82 35.01
N VAL A 317 11.78 -27.81 33.74
CA VAL A 317 10.44 -27.35 33.32
C VAL A 317 9.37 -28.17 34.05
N HIS A 318 9.49 -29.50 34.04
CA HIS A 318 8.54 -30.36 34.74
C HIS A 318 8.47 -30.05 36.24
N THR A 319 9.62 -29.89 36.89
CA THR A 319 9.69 -29.56 38.33
C THR A 319 9.00 -28.22 38.66
N LEU A 320 9.13 -27.22 37.78
CA LEU A 320 8.56 -25.89 38.02
C LEU A 320 7.07 -25.80 37.67
N THR A 321 6.66 -26.44 36.58
CA THR A 321 5.31 -26.29 36.01
C THR A 321 4.36 -27.45 36.38
N GLY A 322 4.89 -28.54 36.93
CA GLY A 322 4.16 -29.80 37.11
C GLY A 322 3.84 -30.53 35.80
N THR A 323 4.22 -29.97 34.64
CA THR A 323 3.86 -30.45 33.30
C THR A 323 5.08 -31.07 32.64
N ASP A 324 5.04 -32.36 32.30
CA ASP A 324 6.17 -33.04 31.65
C ASP A 324 6.18 -32.77 30.13
N PRO A 325 7.21 -32.10 29.56
CA PRO A 325 7.29 -31.86 28.12
C PRO A 325 7.41 -33.15 27.29
N THR A 326 7.88 -34.23 27.90
CA THR A 326 8.12 -35.52 27.23
C THR A 326 6.87 -36.40 27.22
N ASP A 327 5.94 -36.18 28.13
CA ASP A 327 4.65 -36.88 28.20
C ASP A 327 3.68 -36.36 27.12
N PRO A 328 3.20 -37.21 26.19
CA PRO A 328 2.23 -36.81 25.16
C PRO A 328 0.95 -36.15 25.72
N ALA A 329 0.47 -36.56 26.90
CA ALA A 329 -0.76 -36.01 27.49
C ALA A 329 -0.61 -34.54 27.90
N HIS A 330 0.58 -34.18 28.40
CA HIS A 330 0.93 -32.83 28.83
C HIS A 330 1.43 -31.94 27.69
N ARG A 331 2.06 -32.57 26.69
CA ARG A 331 2.78 -31.89 25.60
C ARG A 331 1.91 -30.90 24.83
N TYR A 332 0.69 -31.27 24.47
CA TYR A 332 -0.15 -30.42 23.62
C TYR A 332 -0.46 -29.07 24.28
N THR A 333 -0.86 -29.09 25.55
CA THR A 333 -1.11 -27.88 26.35
C THR A 333 0.15 -27.04 26.46
N LEU A 334 1.29 -27.66 26.78
CA LEU A 334 2.56 -26.96 26.93
C LEU A 334 3.04 -26.34 25.61
N GLN A 335 2.94 -27.07 24.50
CA GLN A 335 3.29 -26.58 23.16
C GLN A 335 2.39 -25.42 22.75
N THR A 336 1.09 -25.52 22.99
CA THR A 336 0.13 -24.44 22.70
C THR A 336 0.44 -23.20 23.54
N ALA A 337 0.76 -23.37 24.83
CA ALA A 337 1.19 -22.27 25.68
C ALA A 337 2.50 -21.63 25.18
N VAL A 338 3.47 -22.42 24.69
CA VAL A 338 4.73 -21.88 24.11
C VAL A 338 4.45 -21.10 22.83
N LEU A 339 3.57 -21.59 21.94
CA LEU A 339 3.12 -20.83 20.77
C LEU A 339 2.43 -19.52 21.18
N GLY A 340 1.54 -19.58 22.18
CA GLY A 340 0.87 -18.42 22.75
C GLY A 340 1.86 -17.39 23.32
N ALA A 341 2.86 -17.84 24.07
CA ALA A 341 3.90 -16.98 24.62
C ALA A 341 4.67 -16.24 23.52
N ARG A 342 5.05 -16.94 22.44
CA ARG A 342 5.71 -16.32 21.28
C ARG A 342 4.80 -15.31 20.57
N LEU A 343 3.54 -15.67 20.36
CA LEU A 343 2.54 -14.75 19.79
C LEU A 343 2.32 -13.52 20.68
N LEU A 344 2.40 -13.64 22.00
CA LEU A 344 2.21 -12.53 22.94
C LEU A 344 3.50 -11.75 23.23
N ASP A 345 4.64 -12.15 22.65
CA ASP A 345 5.98 -11.61 22.93
C ASP A 345 6.38 -11.73 24.42
N TRP A 346 5.89 -12.75 25.11
CA TRP A 346 6.26 -13.05 26.50
C TRP A 346 7.55 -13.88 26.55
N PRO A 347 8.46 -13.71 27.53
CA PRO A 347 8.43 -12.74 28.65
C PRO A 347 9.00 -11.34 28.34
N ALA A 348 9.19 -10.93 27.08
CA ALA A 348 9.70 -9.58 26.77
C ALA A 348 8.65 -8.51 27.08
N ARG A 349 7.37 -8.85 26.91
CA ARG A 349 6.23 -8.05 27.33
C ARG A 349 5.48 -8.76 28.46
N PRO A 350 5.07 -8.03 29.51
CA PRO A 350 4.17 -8.58 30.52
C PRO A 350 2.80 -8.90 29.91
N LEU A 351 2.13 -9.92 30.47
CA LEU A 351 0.85 -10.47 29.99
C LEU A 351 -0.37 -9.64 30.39
#